data_AF-A0A178ME48-F1
#
_entry.id   AF-A0A178ME48-F1
#
_cell.length_a   1.000
_cell.length_b   1.000
_cell.length_c   1.000
_cell.angle_alpha   90.00
_cell.angle_beta   90.00
_cell.angle_gamma   90.00
#
_symmetry.space_group_name_H-M   'P 1'
#
loop_
_entity.id
_entity.type
_entity.pdbx_description
1 polymer ?
#
loop_
_entity_poly.entity_id
_entity_poly.type
_entity_poly.pdbx_seq_one_letter_code
_entity_poly.pdbx_strand_id
1 'polypeptide(L)'
;MYDPNSPYRPPQPPPVYIIKEESFTSKAILTLVLYFVLYIPGLIANIVFWNEARNVQARTGRAPEGKGCLTAMLIMQLVGLILSGLFFCLLALLIITTEPVPF
;
A
#
# COMPACT_ATOMS: atom_id res chain seq x y z
N MET A 1 -56.00 2.79 -21.83
CA MET A 1 -56.01 3.02 -23.29
C MET A 1 -54.71 2.45 -23.82
N TYR A 2 -54.77 1.30 -24.48
CA TYR A 2 -53.61 0.60 -25.05
C TYR A 2 -53.40 1.14 -26.47
N ASP A 3 -52.20 1.64 -26.77
CA ASP A 3 -51.83 2.09 -28.11
C ASP A 3 -51.25 0.89 -28.89
N PRO A 4 -51.99 0.33 -29.87
CA PRO A 4 -51.54 -0.82 -30.65
C PRO A 4 -50.37 -0.50 -31.59
N ASN A 5 -50.02 0.78 -31.77
CA ASN A 5 -48.87 1.20 -32.58
C ASN A 5 -47.65 1.61 -31.74
N SER A 6 -47.72 1.44 -30.41
CA SER A 6 -46.57 1.71 -29.56
C SER A 6 -45.48 0.67 -29.83
N PRO A 7 -44.27 1.07 -30.29
CA PRO A 7 -43.15 0.16 -30.42
C PRO A 7 -42.80 -0.31 -29.02
N TYR A 8 -43.13 -1.56 -28.69
CA TYR A 8 -42.70 -2.17 -27.43
C TYR A 8 -41.16 -2.10 -27.36
N ARG A 9 -40.64 -1.19 -26.52
CA ARG A 9 -39.22 -1.20 -26.14
C ARG A 9 -39.12 -2.00 -24.85
N PRO A 10 -38.45 -3.17 -24.86
CA PRO A 10 -38.21 -3.89 -23.62
C PRO A 10 -37.46 -2.97 -22.65
N PRO A 11 -37.71 -3.09 -21.32
CA PRO A 11 -36.92 -2.39 -20.32
C PRO A 11 -35.45 -2.67 -20.59
N GLN A 12 -34.65 -1.61 -20.78
CA GLN A 12 -33.20 -1.81 -20.88
C GLN A 12 -32.73 -2.40 -19.55
N PRO A 13 -31.91 -3.48 -19.58
CA PRO A 13 -31.30 -3.98 -18.35
C PRO A 13 -30.51 -2.83 -17.69
N PRO A 14 -30.50 -2.75 -16.35
CA PRO A 14 -29.73 -1.72 -15.67
C PRO A 14 -28.27 -1.77 -16.15
N PRO A 15 -27.61 -0.63 -16.34
CA PRO A 15 -26.21 -0.62 -16.74
C PRO A 15 -25.39 -1.41 -15.72
N VAL A 16 -24.73 -2.47 -16.18
CA VAL A 16 -23.77 -3.22 -15.36
C VAL A 16 -22.57 -2.32 -15.15
N TYR A 17 -22.49 -1.68 -13.98
CA TYR A 17 -21.32 -0.93 -13.55
C TYR A 17 -20.20 -1.93 -13.27
N ILE A 18 -19.29 -2.10 -14.23
CA ILE A 18 -17.99 -2.74 -13.97
C ILE A 18 -17.26 -1.79 -13.03
N ILE A 19 -17.34 -2.05 -11.73
CA ILE A 19 -16.48 -1.37 -10.77
C ILE A 19 -15.08 -1.87 -11.09
N LYS A 20 -14.30 -1.04 -11.77
CA LYS A 20 -12.89 -1.30 -12.01
C LYS A 20 -12.23 -1.33 -10.63
N GLU A 21 -12.00 -2.53 -10.11
CA GLU A 21 -11.23 -2.71 -8.89
C GLU A 21 -9.81 -2.23 -9.20
N GLU A 22 -9.50 -0.99 -8.78
CA GLU A 22 -8.16 -0.42 -8.87
C GLU A 22 -7.22 -1.33 -8.08
N SER A 23 -6.46 -2.17 -8.77
CA SER A 23 -5.57 -3.13 -8.12
C SER A 23 -4.35 -2.40 -7.56
N PHE A 24 -4.35 -2.12 -6.25
CA PHE A 24 -3.22 -1.51 -5.55
C PHE A 24 -2.00 -2.44 -5.47
N THR A 25 -2.13 -3.70 -5.88
CA THR A 25 -1.04 -4.67 -5.98
C THR A 25 0.05 -4.20 -6.97
N SER A 26 -0.32 -3.59 -8.09
CA SER A 26 0.65 -3.03 -9.04
C SER A 26 1.41 -1.84 -8.45
N LYS A 27 0.71 -1.01 -7.67
CA LYS A 27 1.30 0.09 -6.90
C LYS A 27 2.25 -0.43 -5.81
N ALA A 28 1.92 -1.56 -5.17
CA ALA A 28 2.76 -2.24 -4.18
C ALA A 28 4.09 -2.77 -4.77
N ILE A 29 4.05 -3.31 -5.99
CA ILE A 29 5.24 -3.77 -6.69
C ILE A 29 6.14 -2.58 -7.05
N LEU A 30 5.56 -1.47 -7.51
CA LEU A 30 6.31 -0.25 -7.78
C LEU A 30 7.03 0.27 -6.53
N THR A 31 6.35 0.28 -5.38
CA THR A 31 6.99 0.64 -4.10
C THR A 31 8.12 -0.29 -3.71
N LEU A 32 8.02 -1.60 -4.00
CA LEU A 32 9.10 -2.57 -3.76
C LEU A 32 10.35 -2.19 -4.56
N VAL A 33 10.17 -1.88 -5.85
CA VAL A 33 11.27 -1.47 -6.73
C VAL A 33 11.89 -0.15 -6.23
N LEU A 34 11.06 0.83 -5.83
CA LEU A 34 11.57 2.08 -5.27
C LEU A 34 12.36 1.84 -3.98
N TYR A 35 11.87 1.00 -3.05
CA TYR A 35 12.61 0.63 -1.85
C TYR A 35 13.98 0.02 -2.14
N PHE A 36 14.09 -0.75 -3.24
CA PHE A 36 15.32 -1.43 -3.62
C PHE A 36 16.39 -0.46 -4.13
N VAL A 37 16.01 0.55 -4.92
CA VAL A 37 16.95 1.54 -5.48
C VAL A 37 17.22 2.66 -4.46
N LEU A 38 16.18 3.12 -3.76
CA LEU A 38 16.23 4.25 -2.85
C LEU A 38 15.19 4.07 -1.73
N TYR A 39 15.66 3.78 -0.51
CA TYR A 39 14.80 3.47 0.64
C TYR A 39 13.75 4.57 0.94
N ILE A 40 14.15 5.85 0.87
CA ILE A 40 13.29 7.01 1.18
C ILE A 40 12.12 7.17 0.19
N PRO A 41 12.33 7.27 -1.13
CA PRO A 41 11.22 7.38 -2.07
C PRO A 41 10.33 6.13 -2.10
N GLY A 42 10.85 4.93 -1.81
CA GLY A 42 10.04 3.73 -1.58
C GLY A 42 9.05 3.89 -0.41
N LEU A 43 9.53 4.41 0.72
CA LEU A 43 8.71 4.72 1.89
C LEU A 43 7.64 5.77 1.59
N ILE A 44 8.01 6.85 0.89
CA ILE A 44 7.08 7.92 0.52
C ILE A 44 5.96 7.38 -0.37
N ALA A 45 6.31 6.65 -1.43
CA ALA A 45 5.32 6.06 -2.34
C ALA A 45 4.39 5.08 -1.60
N ASN A 46 4.92 4.30 -0.64
CA ASN A 46 4.13 3.37 0.17
C ASN A 46 3.10 4.10 1.05
N ILE A 47 3.49 5.22 1.66
CA ILE A 47 2.57 6.06 2.45
C ILE A 47 1.50 6.71 1.56
N VAL A 48 1.87 7.21 0.38
CA VAL A 48 0.94 7.85 -0.56
C VAL A 48 -0.12 6.85 -1.02
N PHE A 49 0.29 5.66 -1.48
CA PHE A 49 -0.65 4.64 -1.93
C PHE A 49 -1.51 4.08 -0.80
N TRP A 50 -0.99 4.04 0.44
CA TRP A 50 -1.77 3.65 1.60
C TRP A 50 -2.88 4.66 1.92
N ASN A 51 -2.55 5.96 1.88
CA ASN A 51 -3.54 7.03 2.06
C ASN A 51 -4.59 7.04 0.96
N GLU A 52 -4.19 6.76 -0.27
CA GLU A 52 -5.14 6.64 -1.39
C GLU A 52 -6.08 5.44 -1.21
N ALA A 53 -5.55 4.27 -0.85
CA ALA A 53 -6.36 3.09 -0.53
C ALA A 53 -7.32 3.35 0.64
N ARG A 54 -6.89 4.11 1.66
CA ARG A 54 -7.75 4.51 2.79
C ARG A 54 -8.87 5.45 2.34
N ASN A 55 -8.58 6.42 1.48
CA ASN A 55 -9.58 7.33 0.93
C ASN A 55 -10.59 6.61 0.03
N VAL A 56 -10.14 5.66 -0.78
CA VAL A 56 -11.04 4.82 -1.60
C VAL A 56 -11.95 4.02 -0.68
N GLN A 57 -11.41 3.35 0.35
CA GLN A 57 -12.21 2.61 1.32
C GLN A 57 -13.25 3.47 2.04
N ALA A 58 -12.89 4.71 2.40
CA ALA A 58 -13.79 5.64 3.07
C ALA A 58 -14.95 6.08 2.15
N ARG A 59 -14.73 6.14 0.82
CA ARG A 59 -15.74 6.56 -0.15
C ARG A 59 -16.62 5.40 -0.64
N THR A 60 -16.07 4.21 -0.76
CA THR A 60 -16.79 3.03 -1.31
C THR A 60 -17.35 2.11 -0.24
N GLY A 61 -16.93 2.26 1.02
CA GLY A 61 -17.30 1.36 2.12
C GLY A 61 -16.68 -0.04 2.02
N ARG A 62 -15.92 -0.32 0.94
CA ARG A 62 -15.30 -1.62 0.67
C ARG A 62 -13.78 -1.49 0.75
N ALA A 63 -13.12 -2.44 1.39
CA ALA A 63 -11.66 -2.47 1.46
C ALA A 63 -11.07 -2.71 0.06
N PRO A 64 -10.22 -1.81 -0.48
CA PRO A 64 -9.62 -2.01 -1.78
C PRO A 64 -8.60 -3.15 -1.76
N GLU A 65 -8.60 -3.95 -2.82
CA GLU A 65 -7.63 -5.01 -3.02
C GLU A 65 -6.19 -4.48 -3.01
N GLY A 66 -5.31 -5.15 -2.28
CA GLY A 66 -3.89 -4.78 -2.16
C GLY A 66 -3.53 -3.87 -0.98
N LYS A 67 -4.50 -3.28 -0.26
CA LYS A 67 -4.22 -2.46 0.95
C LYS A 67 -3.44 -3.22 2.02
N GLY A 68 -3.77 -4.50 2.22
CA GLY A 68 -3.10 -5.38 3.19
C GLY A 68 -1.63 -5.63 2.84
N CYS A 69 -1.34 -5.88 1.56
CA CYS A 69 0.03 -6.07 1.06
C CYS A 69 0.87 -4.81 1.28
N LEU A 70 0.30 -3.65 0.96
CA LEU A 70 0.94 -2.35 1.12
C LEU A 70 1.28 -2.07 2.60
N THR A 71 0.34 -2.37 3.49
CA THR A 71 0.53 -2.23 4.95
C THR A 71 1.60 -3.20 5.47
N ALA A 72 1.56 -4.48 5.05
CA ALA A 72 2.53 -5.49 5.46
C ALA A 72 3.94 -5.12 5.02
N MET A 73 4.10 -4.61 3.80
CA MET A 73 5.38 -4.16 3.27
C MET A 73 5.93 -2.97 4.07
N LEU A 74 5.07 -2.03 4.47
CA LEU A 74 5.46 -0.88 5.30
C LEU A 74 5.93 -1.34 6.68
N ILE A 75 5.19 -2.25 7.32
CA ILE A 75 5.54 -2.82 8.63
C ILE A 75 6.87 -3.57 8.54
N MET A 76 7.05 -4.42 7.53
CA MET A 76 8.28 -5.19 7.34
C MET A 76 9.50 -4.28 7.21
N GLN A 77 9.41 -3.22 6.41
CA GLN A 77 10.51 -2.27 6.23
C GLN A 77 10.78 -1.43 7.48
N LEU A 78 9.75 -1.07 8.24
CA LEU A 78 9.92 -0.33 9.50
C LEU A 78 10.60 -1.21 10.56
N VAL A 79 10.15 -2.46 10.70
CA VAL A 79 10.72 -3.45 11.62
C VAL A 79 12.18 -3.74 11.25
N GLY A 80 12.47 -3.97 9.97
CA GLY A 80 13.83 -4.17 9.49
C GLY A 80 14.76 -2.99 9.77
N LEU A 81 14.26 -1.75 9.63
CA LEU A 81 15.04 -0.55 9.95
C LEU A 81 15.31 -0.42 11.46
N ILE A 82 14.33 -0.71 12.31
CA ILE A 82 14.53 -0.69 13.77
C ILE A 82 15.53 -1.76 14.20
N LEU A 83 15.39 -2.99 13.71
CA LEU A 83 16.27 -4.10 14.07
C LEU A 83 17.71 -3.87 13.60
N SER A 84 17.90 -3.37 12.37
CA SER A 84 19.24 -3.02 11.87
C SER A 84 19.85 -1.87 12.68
N GLY A 85 19.08 -0.84 13.00
CA GLY A 85 19.53 0.26 13.86
C GLY A 85 19.95 -0.20 15.25
N LEU A 86 19.15 -1.07 15.89
CA LEU A 86 19.49 -1.67 17.19
C LEU A 86 20.74 -2.52 17.10
N PHE A 87 20.89 -3.34 16.06
CA PHE A 87 22.06 -4.17 15.85
C PHE A 87 23.34 -3.33 15.71
N PHE A 88 23.32 -2.30 14.86
CA PHE A 88 24.45 -1.38 14.72
C PHE A 88 24.76 -0.62 16.01
N CYS A 89 23.74 -0.21 16.76
CA CYS A 89 23.92 0.48 18.04
C CYS A 89 24.56 -0.44 19.09
N LEU A 90 24.11 -1.70 19.18
CA LEU A 90 24.69 -2.71 20.07
C LEU A 90 26.13 -3.05 19.66
N LEU A 91 26.41 -3.19 18.36
CA LEU A 91 27.77 -3.37 17.87
C LEU A 91 28.67 -2.18 18.22
N ALA A 92 28.20 -0.95 18.02
CA ALA A 92 28.96 0.25 18.38
C ALA A 92 29.25 0.30 19.89
N LEU A 93 28.26 -0.01 20.73
CA LEU A 93 28.45 -0.10 22.19
C LEU A 93 29.45 -1.19 22.56
N LEU A 94 29.34 -2.39 21.97
CA LEU A 94 30.27 -3.48 22.18
C LEU A 94 31.70 -3.03 21.84
N ILE A 95 31.90 -2.44 20.66
CA ILE A 95 33.21 -1.94 20.21
C ILE A 95 33.77 -0.93 21.23
N ILE A 96 32.97 0.06 21.64
CA ILE A 96 33.38 1.06 22.64
C ILE A 96 33.77 0.42 23.97
N THR A 97 33.05 -0.62 24.43
CA THR A 97 33.39 -1.32 25.68
C THR A 97 34.62 -2.22 25.57
N THR A 98 35.00 -2.64 24.36
CA THR A 98 36.17 -3.50 24.11
C THR A 98 37.47 -2.72 23.92
N GLU A 99 37.41 -1.42 23.65
CA GLU A 99 38.61 -0.59 23.66
C GLU A 99 38.97 -0.28 25.12
N PRO A 100 40.11 -0.80 25.64
CA PRO A 100 40.56 -0.38 26.96
C PRO A 100 40.87 1.12 26.88
N VAL A 101 40.18 1.91 27.71
CA VAL A 101 40.49 3.34 27.88
C VAL A 101 42.00 3.43 28.12
N PRO A 102 42.77 4.08 27.22
CA PRO A 102 44.20 4.25 27.43
C PRO A 102 44.37 5.19 28.61
N PHE A 103 44.60 4.62 29.79
CA PHE A 103 45.06 5.31 30.98
C PHE A 103 46.58 5.39 31.00
#